data_AF-A0A1Q7RBL3-F1
#
_entry.id   AF-A0A1Q7RBL3-F1
#
_cell.length_a   1.000
_cell.length_b   1.000
_cell.length_c   1.000
_cell.angle_alpha   90.00
_cell.angle_beta   90.00
_cell.angle_gamma   90.00
#
_symmetry.space_group_name_H-M   'P 1'
#
loop_
_entity.id
_entity.type
_entity.pdbx_description
1 polymer ?
#
loop_
_entity_poly.entity_id
_entity_poly.type
_entity_poly.pdbx_seq_one_letter_code
_entity_poly.pdbx_strand_id
1 'polypeptide(L)'
;MAWKKIVAAILTTILICAMTLSAMFVLVRATLYVTSLDSPLMRSIAFTAELVLGVVLLLGTVWLATHLAVRIFGPAEGAEPEWTDPLKDEEE
;
A
#
# COMPACT_ATOMS: atom_id res chain seq x y z
N MET A 1 -17.99 16.44 -8.00
CA MET A 1 -16.76 15.97 -7.32
C MET A 1 -16.88 14.56 -6.72
N ALA A 2 -18.01 14.17 -6.14
CA ALA A 2 -18.19 12.84 -5.51
C ALA A 2 -17.99 11.64 -6.46
N TRP A 3 -18.56 11.67 -7.67
CA TRP A 3 -18.44 10.58 -8.65
C TRP A 3 -16.98 10.22 -8.99
N LYS A 4 -16.13 11.23 -9.20
CA LYS A 4 -14.70 11.02 -9.49
C LYS A 4 -13.97 10.32 -8.33
N LYS A 5 -14.30 10.68 -7.08
CA LYS A 5 -13.73 10.03 -5.89
C LYS A 5 -14.19 8.58 -5.73
N ILE A 6 -15.44 8.26 -6.09
CA ILE A 6 -15.97 6.89 -6.07
C ILE A 6 -15.24 6.01 -7.10
N VAL A 7 -15.09 6.49 -8.34
CA VAL A 7 -14.35 5.75 -9.37
C VAL A 7 -12.89 5.54 -8.95
N ALA A 8 -12.25 6.57 -8.40
CA ALA A 8 -10.88 6.45 -7.90
C ALA A 8 -10.77 5.46 -6.72
N ALA A 9 -11.76 5.43 -5.82
CA ALA A 9 -11.83 4.45 -4.74
C ALA A 9 -11.90 3.02 -5.27
N ILE A 10 -12.82 2.74 -6.20
CA ILE A 10 -12.99 1.41 -6.80
C ILE A 10 -11.70 0.96 -7.49
N LEU A 11 -11.09 1.84 -8.29
CA LEU A 11 -9.83 1.53 -8.98
C LEU A 11 -8.69 1.26 -7.99
N THR A 12 -8.61 2.04 -6.91
CA THR A 12 -7.60 1.84 -5.86
C THR A 12 -7.80 0.50 -5.17
N THR A 13 -9.04 0.11 -4.85
CA THR A 13 -9.35 -1.19 -4.27
C THR A 13 -8.98 -2.34 -5.22
N ILE A 14 -9.35 -2.25 -6.50
CA ILE A 14 -8.99 -3.28 -7.50
C ILE A 14 -7.48 -3.41 -7.61
N LEU A 15 -6.76 -2.29 -7.64
CA LEU A 15 -5.30 -2.27 -7.68
C LEU A 15 -4.69 -2.95 -6.46
N ILE A 16 -5.14 -2.61 -5.24
CA ILE A 16 -4.64 -3.22 -4.00
C ILE A 16 -4.89 -4.74 -4.00
N CYS A 17 -6.08 -5.18 -4.42
CA CYS A 17 -6.40 -6.59 -4.58
C CYS A 17 -5.45 -7.27 -5.57
N ALA A 18 -5.24 -6.67 -6.74
CA ALA A 18 -4.34 -7.20 -7.77
C ALA A 18 -2.90 -7.31 -7.27
N MET A 19 -2.41 -6.30 -6.54
CA MET A 19 -1.08 -6.30 -5.96
C MET A 19 -0.92 -7.39 -4.89
N THR A 20 -1.93 -7.56 -4.03
CA THR A 20 -1.90 -8.57 -2.97
C THR A 20 -1.91 -9.97 -3.54
N LEU A 21 -2.77 -10.24 -4.53
CA LEU A 21 -2.79 -11.50 -5.26
C LEU A 21 -1.47 -11.77 -5.98
N SER A 22 -0.89 -10.75 -6.61
CA SER A 22 0.40 -10.84 -7.28
C SER A 22 1.52 -11.17 -6.30
N ALA A 23 1.56 -10.50 -5.14
CA ALA A 23 2.53 -10.77 -4.09
C ALA A 23 2.41 -12.20 -3.56
N MET A 24 1.18 -12.66 -3.28
CA MET A 24 0.94 -14.04 -2.84
C MET A 24 1.41 -15.05 -3.89
N PHE A 25 1.09 -14.82 -5.17
CA PHE A 25 1.54 -15.71 -6.26
C PHE A 25 3.06 -15.77 -6.35
N VAL A 26 3.75 -14.63 -6.32
CA VAL A 26 5.21 -14.56 -6.36
C VAL A 26 5.83 -15.28 -5.17
N LEU A 27 5.32 -15.05 -3.96
CA LEU A 27 5.83 -15.69 -2.75
C LEU A 27 5.62 -17.19 -2.78
N VAL A 28 4.43 -17.69 -3.16
CA VAL A 28 4.18 -19.13 -3.29
C VAL A 28 5.13 -19.77 -4.31
N ARG A 29 5.38 -19.12 -5.45
CA ARG A 29 6.34 -19.60 -6.44
C ARG A 29 7.77 -19.61 -5.89
N ALA A 30 8.15 -18.62 -5.10
CA ALA A 30 9.44 -18.58 -4.41
C ALA A 30 9.54 -19.71 -3.38
N THR A 31 8.53 -19.95 -2.55
CA THR A 31 8.51 -21.05 -1.56
C THR A 31 8.67 -22.41 -2.23
N LEU A 32 7.94 -22.65 -3.33
CA LEU A 32 8.05 -23.89 -4.10
C LEU A 32 9.46 -24.08 -4.67
N TYR A 33 10.09 -23.00 -5.13
CA TYR A 33 11.48 -23.04 -5.58
C TYR A 33 12.45 -23.35 -4.42
N VAL A 34 12.35 -22.62 -3.31
CA VAL A 34 13.22 -22.80 -2.12
C VAL A 34 13.12 -24.23 -1.57
N THR A 35 11.91 -24.79 -1.52
CA THR A 35 11.65 -26.14 -1.00
C THR A 35 12.11 -27.25 -1.93
N SER A 36 12.26 -26.97 -3.23
CA SER A 36 12.80 -27.93 -4.21
C SER A 36 14.32 -28.06 -4.17
N LEU A 37 15.02 -27.23 -3.38
CA LEU A 37 16.48 -27.28 -3.28
C LEU A 37 16.94 -28.43 -2.36
N ASP A 38 17.74 -29.34 -2.93
CA ASP A 38 18.29 -30.49 -2.22
C ASP A 38 19.41 -30.13 -1.23
N SER A 39 20.18 -29.07 -1.52
CA SER A 39 21.31 -28.66 -0.69
C SER A 39 20.85 -27.83 0.52
N PRO A 40 21.17 -28.25 1.77
CA PRO A 40 20.77 -27.53 2.99
C PRO A 40 21.30 -26.09 3.04
N LEU A 41 22.52 -25.87 2.55
CA LEU A 41 23.15 -24.54 2.52
C LEU A 41 22.47 -23.62 1.50
N MET A 42 22.16 -24.14 0.31
CA MET A 42 21.44 -23.36 -0.69
C MET A 42 20.03 -23.04 -0.23
N ARG A 43 19.37 -23.97 0.44
CA ARG A 43 18.02 -23.80 0.96
C ARG A 43 17.92 -22.70 2.03
N SER A 44 18.89 -22.60 2.95
CA SER A 44 18.88 -21.54 3.97
C SER A 44 19.09 -20.14 3.38
N ILE A 45 19.99 -20.02 2.40
CA ILE A 45 20.22 -18.77 1.67
C ILE A 45 18.97 -18.38 0.90
N ALA A 46 18.36 -19.33 0.18
CA ALA A 46 17.18 -19.09 -0.61
C ALA A 46 15.95 -18.73 0.27
N PHE A 47 15.80 -19.34 1.44
CA PHE A 47 14.78 -18.97 2.42
C PHE A 47 14.97 -17.54 2.95
N THR A 48 16.22 -17.15 3.21
CA THR A 48 16.54 -15.77 3.62
C THR A 48 16.18 -14.77 2.52
N ALA A 49 16.51 -15.10 1.27
CA ALA A 49 16.16 -14.28 0.11
C ALA A 49 14.63 -14.19 -0.10
N GLU A 50 13.90 -15.29 0.09
CA GLU A 50 12.44 -15.32 0.06
C GLU A 50 11.84 -14.39 1.13
N LEU A 51 12.38 -14.40 2.35
CA LEU A 51 11.93 -13.53 3.43
C LEU A 51 12.17 -12.06 3.10
N VAL A 52 13.36 -11.72 2.58
CA VAL A 52 13.67 -10.37 2.11
C VAL A 52 12.73 -9.94 0.99
N LEU A 53 12.46 -10.82 0.03
CA LEU A 53 11.49 -10.58 -1.04
C LEU A 53 10.09 -10.29 -0.47
N GLY A 54 9.65 -11.07 0.52
CA GLY A 54 8.37 -10.85 1.22
C GLY A 54 8.31 -9.48 1.89
N VAL A 55 9.36 -9.06 2.60
CA VAL A 55 9.44 -7.73 3.22
C VAL A 55 9.36 -6.63 2.17
N VAL A 56 10.11 -6.74 1.07
CA VAL A 56 10.09 -5.74 -0.01
C VAL A 56 8.72 -5.64 -0.66
N LEU A 57 8.06 -6.77 -0.93
CA LEU A 57 6.70 -6.78 -1.50
C LEU A 57 5.68 -6.17 -0.53
N LEU A 58 5.77 -6.48 0.76
CA LEU A 58 4.91 -5.87 1.78
C LEU A 58 5.12 -4.36 1.87
N LEU A 59 6.36 -3.89 1.98
CA LEU A 59 6.65 -2.45 2.03
C LEU A 59 6.20 -1.74 0.75
N GLY A 60 6.47 -2.33 -0.42
CA GLY A 60 6.07 -1.75 -1.71
C GLY A 60 4.55 -1.66 -1.86
N THR A 61 3.81 -2.71 -1.49
CA THR A 61 2.34 -2.71 -1.56
C THR A 61 1.72 -1.72 -0.58
N VAL A 62 2.20 -1.67 0.67
CA VAL A 62 1.72 -0.72 1.69
C VAL A 62 2.03 0.72 1.29
N TRP A 63 3.26 0.99 0.83
CA TRP A 63 3.66 2.32 0.38
C TRP A 63 2.80 2.79 -0.79
N LEU A 64 2.60 1.95 -1.81
CA LEU A 64 1.81 2.34 -2.97
C LEU A 64 0.33 2.56 -2.60
N ALA A 65 -0.24 1.67 -1.78
CA ALA A 65 -1.63 1.79 -1.35
C ALA A 65 -1.87 3.09 -0.56
N THR A 66 -0.99 3.39 0.41
CA THR A 66 -1.10 4.60 1.23
C THR A 66 -0.84 5.86 0.44
N HIS A 67 0.19 5.87 -0.42
CA HIS A 67 0.51 7.04 -1.23
C HIS A 67 -0.60 7.37 -2.23
N LEU A 68 -1.20 6.36 -2.89
CA LEU A 68 -2.37 6.59 -3.75
C LEU A 68 -3.57 7.08 -2.96
N ALA A 69 -3.86 6.49 -1.80
CA ALA A 69 -4.98 6.91 -0.96
C ALA A 69 -4.84 8.39 -0.55
N VAL A 70 -3.67 8.80 -0.07
CA VAL A 70 -3.39 10.19 0.28
C VAL A 70 -3.47 11.09 -0.96
N ARG A 71 -2.97 10.65 -2.12
CA ARG A 71 -3.01 11.45 -3.36
C ARG A 71 -4.43 11.67 -3.89
N ILE A 72 -5.34 10.71 -3.67
CA ILE A 72 -6.72 10.72 -4.16
C ILE A 72 -7.68 11.39 -3.16
N PHE A 73 -7.49 11.12 -1.87
CA PHE A 73 -8.40 11.55 -0.79
C PHE A 73 -7.85 12.66 0.09
N GLY A 74 -6.59 13.06 -0.10
CA GLY A 74 -5.98 14.17 0.62
C GLY A 74 -6.69 15.50 0.37
N PRO A 75 -6.54 16.47 1.29
CA PRO A 75 -7.04 17.82 1.10
C PRO A 75 -6.52 18.43 -0.20
N ALA A 76 -7.32 19.27 -0.86
CA ALA A 76 -6.81 20.06 -1.97
C ALA A 76 -5.71 21.00 -1.45
N GLU A 77 -4.61 21.14 -2.20
CA GLU A 77 -3.54 22.09 -1.86
C GLU A 77 -4.17 23.48 -1.62
N GLY A 78 -3.97 24.03 -0.41
CA GLY A 78 -4.47 25.34 -0.02
C GLY A 78 -5.81 25.37 0.73
N ALA A 79 -6.37 24.23 1.13
CA ALA A 79 -7.44 24.24 2.13
C ALA A 79 -6.86 24.70 3.48
N GLU A 80 -6.96 25.99 3.77
CA GLU A 80 -6.68 26.48 5.13
C GLU A 80 -7.63 25.76 6.09
N PRO A 81 -7.13 25.31 7.26
CA PRO A 81 -8.04 24.86 8.30
C PRO A 81 -8.99 26.01 8.61
N GLU A 82 -10.30 25.77 8.48
CA GLU A 82 -11.33 26.70 8.89
C GLU A 82 -11.24 26.82 10.42
N TRP A 83 -10.32 27.65 10.89
CA TRP A 83 -10.27 28.12 12.26
C TRP A 83 -11.31 29.22 12.36
N THR A 84 -12.50 28.87 12.83
CA THR A 84 -13.47 29.83 13.31
C THR A 84 -12.90 30.50 14.55
N ASP A 85 -12.51 31.77 14.41
CA ASP A 85 -12.08 32.60 15.54
C ASP A 85 -13.26 32.76 16.52
N PRO A 86 -13.24 32.13 17.69
CA PRO A 86 -14.36 32.20 18.64
C PRO A 86 -14.51 33.59 19.26
N LEU A 87 -13.55 34.50 19.07
CA LEU A 87 -13.58 35.85 19.63
C LEU A 87 -14.28 36.86 18.71
N LYS A 88 -14.59 36.47 17.46
CA LYS A 88 -15.23 37.36 16.48
C LYS A 88 -16.71 37.60 16.79
N ASP A 89 -17.33 36.69 17.55
CA ASP A 89 -18.74 36.73 17.94
C ASP A 89 -18.97 37.50 19.25
N GLU A 90 -17.90 37.97 19.93
CA GLU A 90 -17.99 38.70 21.20
C GLU A 90 -17.86 40.23 21.05
N GLU A 91 -17.58 40.74 19.83
CA GLU A 91 -17.39 42.17 19.57
C GLU A 91 -18.62 42.88 18.91
N GLU A 92 -19.72 42.17 18.63
CA GLU A 92 -20.99 42.73 18.13
C GLU A 92 -22.07 42.83 19.23
#